data_AF-A0A2W5QGF3-F1
#
_entry.id   AF-A0A2W5QGF3-F1
#
_cell.length_a   1.000
_cell.length_b   1.000
_cell.length_c   1.000
_cell.angle_alpha   90.00
_cell.angle_beta   90.00
_cell.angle_gamma   90.00
#
_symmetry.space_group_name_H-M   'P 1'
#
loop_
_entity.id
_entity.type
_entity.pdbx_description
1 polymer ?
#
loop_
_entity_poly.entity_id
_entity_poly.type
_entity_poly.pdbx_seq_one_letter_code
_entity_poly.pdbx_strand_id
1 'polypeptide(L)'
;MPRFLPPLAFLAGLAVIAWVGAGYLGSHLLALAVTLVIAAFYVMGALELHRFRQATATLSQAVANLGTPPASLPDWLETLHPSLRPAVRLRIEGQRAALPGPAMTPYLAGLLVLLGMLGTFLGMVVTLNGTGAALAGTTDLQAMRSALSQPVQGLGLAFGTSVAGVAA
;
A
#
# COMPACT_ATOMS: atom_id res chain seq x y z
N MET A 1 -10.35 20.29 4.71
CA MET A 1 -10.09 18.95 5.28
C MET A 1 -9.01 19.06 6.34
N PRO A 2 -9.17 18.50 7.55
CA PRO A 2 -8.21 18.73 8.63
C PRO A 2 -6.85 18.17 8.23
N ARG A 3 -5.83 19.04 8.24
CA ARG A 3 -4.45 18.75 7.81
C ARG A 3 -3.80 17.60 8.59
N PHE A 4 -4.41 17.17 9.70
CA PHE A 4 -3.92 16.15 10.62
C PHE A 4 -4.40 14.72 10.35
N LEU A 5 -5.43 14.50 9.52
CA LEU A 5 -5.89 13.14 9.20
C LEU A 5 -4.79 12.27 8.54
N PRO A 6 -3.99 12.79 7.59
CA PRO A 6 -3.00 11.96 6.92
C PRO A 6 -1.84 11.44 7.79
N PRO A 7 -1.17 12.27 8.63
CA PRO A 7 -0.09 11.75 9.47
C PRO A 7 -0.59 10.79 10.53
N LEU A 8 -1.82 10.96 11.02
CA LEU A 8 -2.41 10.09 12.03
C LEU A 8 -2.71 8.69 11.46
N ALA A 9 -3.24 8.62 10.24
CA ALA A 9 -3.41 7.36 9.51
C ALA A 9 -2.07 6.67 9.20
N PHE A 10 -1.03 7.45 8.89
CA PHE A 10 0.32 6.91 8.66
C PHE A 10 0.92 6.31 9.95
N LEU A 11 0.84 7.04 11.06
CA LEU A 11 1.32 6.58 12.36
C LEU A 11 0.57 5.34 12.84
N ALA A 12 -0.75 5.29 12.64
CA ALA A 12 -1.55 4.12 12.96
C ALA A 12 -1.08 2.88 12.16
N GLY A 13 -0.86 3.01 10.85
CA GLY A 13 -0.35 1.91 10.03
C GLY A 13 1.05 1.46 10.45
N LEU A 14 1.94 2.40 10.77
CA LEU A 14 3.29 2.10 11.24
C LEU A 14 3.29 1.41 12.61
N ALA A 15 2.40 1.82 13.52
CA ALA A 15 2.20 1.17 14.82
C ALA A 15 1.74 -0.28 14.67
N VAL A 16 0.81 -0.55 13.74
CA VAL A 16 0.37 -1.93 13.43
C VAL A 16 1.53 -2.77 12.90
N ILE A 17 2.31 -2.26 11.94
CA ILE A 17 3.47 -2.98 11.39
C ILE A 17 4.51 -3.26 12.48
N ALA A 18 4.79 -2.28 13.35
CA ALA A 18 5.74 -2.44 14.45
C ALA A 18 5.26 -3.47 15.48
N TRP A 19 3.96 -3.45 15.84
CA TRP A 19 3.35 -4.42 16.74
C TRP A 19 3.44 -5.84 16.19
N VAL A 20 3.06 -6.01 14.91
CA VAL A 20 3.15 -7.31 14.22
C VAL A 20 4.61 -7.79 14.14
N GLY A 21 5.54 -6.89 13.80
CA GLY A 21 6.97 -7.20 13.78
C GLY A 21 7.48 -7.67 15.14
N ALA A 22 7.12 -6.97 16.21
CA ALA A 22 7.48 -7.34 17.59
C ALA A 22 6.98 -8.74 17.99
N GLY A 23 5.78 -9.14 17.52
CA GLY A 23 5.26 -10.48 17.73
C GLY A 23 6.06 -11.61 17.06
N TYR A 24 6.83 -11.29 16.01
CA TYR A 24 7.66 -12.27 15.29
C TYR A 24 9.14 -12.27 15.70
N LEU A 25 9.58 -11.35 16.59
CA LEU A 25 10.95 -11.36 17.10
C LEU A 25 11.20 -12.66 17.88
N GLY A 26 12.04 -13.54 17.33
CA GLY A 26 12.50 -14.77 17.99
C GLY A 26 11.70 -16.04 17.70
N SER A 27 10.58 -15.96 16.95
CA SER A 27 9.75 -17.13 16.60
C SER A 27 9.94 -17.58 15.16
N HIS A 28 9.73 -16.67 14.20
CA HIS A 28 9.71 -17.01 12.77
C HIS A 28 10.43 -15.95 11.92
N LEU A 29 11.71 -16.21 11.60
CA LEU A 29 12.56 -15.34 10.75
C LEU A 29 11.92 -14.96 9.41
N LEU A 30 11.19 -15.90 8.78
CA LEU A 30 10.52 -15.66 7.50
C LEU A 30 9.37 -14.65 7.63
N ALA A 31 8.55 -14.77 8.68
CA ALA A 31 7.45 -13.83 8.94
C ALA A 31 7.98 -12.41 9.22
N LEU A 32 9.11 -12.32 9.94
CA LEU A 32 9.79 -11.06 10.21
C LEU A 32 10.33 -10.44 8.91
N ALA A 33 10.94 -11.24 8.02
CA ALA A 33 11.41 -10.78 6.72
C ALA A 33 10.27 -10.22 5.84
N VAL A 34 9.13 -10.93 5.75
CA VAL A 34 7.95 -10.44 5.02
C VAL A 34 7.41 -9.14 5.63
N THR A 35 7.37 -9.04 6.96
CA THR A 35 6.93 -7.83 7.66
C THR A 35 7.85 -6.63 7.37
N LEU A 36 9.16 -6.84 7.29
CA LEU A 36 10.12 -5.80 6.90
C LEU A 36 9.92 -5.35 5.44
N VAL A 37 9.62 -6.27 4.53
CA VAL A 37 9.31 -5.94 3.13
C VAL A 37 8.03 -5.09 3.06
N ILE A 38 6.97 -5.47 3.78
CA ILE A 38 5.74 -4.67 3.91
C ILE A 38 6.06 -3.28 4.44
N ALA A 39 6.87 -3.18 5.50
CA ALA A 39 7.28 -1.91 6.09
C ALA A 39 8.02 -1.01 5.08
N ALA A 40 8.94 -1.58 4.30
CA ALA A 40 9.69 -0.85 3.29
C ALA A 40 8.77 -0.26 2.19
N PHE A 41 7.85 -1.06 1.66
CA PHE A 41 6.88 -0.59 0.68
C PHE A 41 5.91 0.45 1.24
N TYR A 42 5.49 0.28 2.50
CA TYR A 42 4.66 1.26 3.21
C TYR A 42 5.34 2.63 3.33
N VAL A 43 6.61 2.65 3.74
CA VAL A 43 7.41 3.88 3.82
C VAL A 43 7.63 4.49 2.43
N MET A 44 7.89 3.67 1.42
CA MET A 44 8.07 4.13 0.03
C MET A 44 6.81 4.84 -0.50
N GLY A 45 5.62 4.30 -0.23
CA GLY A 45 4.35 4.95 -0.59
C GLY A 45 4.12 6.26 0.15
N ALA A 46 4.49 6.32 1.44
CA ALA A 46 4.40 7.56 2.20
C ALA A 46 5.34 8.66 1.68
N LEU A 47 6.56 8.31 1.28
CA LEU A 47 7.51 9.23 0.66
C LEU A 47 6.99 9.77 -0.68
N GLU A 48 6.39 8.92 -1.51
CA GLU A 48 5.77 9.35 -2.76
C GLU A 48 4.64 10.35 -2.50
N LEU A 49 3.74 10.04 -1.57
CA LEU A 49 2.63 10.92 -1.21
C LEU A 49 3.12 12.25 -0.65
N HIS A 50 4.22 12.24 0.12
CA HIS A 50 4.84 13.45 0.63
C HIS A 50 5.39 14.33 -0.51
N ARG A 51 6.11 13.74 -1.48
CA ARG A 51 6.60 14.45 -2.68
C ARG A 51 5.45 15.02 -3.51
N PHE A 52 4.38 14.25 -3.70
CA PHE A 52 3.19 14.71 -4.42
C PHE A 52 2.52 15.91 -3.73
N ARG A 53 2.45 15.90 -2.40
CA ARG A 53 1.92 17.03 -1.62
C ARG A 53 2.80 18.26 -1.71
N GLN A 54 4.12 18.11 -1.65
CA GLN A 54 5.05 19.23 -1.83
C GLN A 54 4.86 19.89 -3.20
N ALA A 55 4.80 19.09 -4.28
CA ALA A 55 4.53 19.61 -5.61
C ALA A 55 3.19 20.35 -5.66
N THR A 56 2.11 19.75 -5.16
CA THR A 56 0.77 20.37 -5.16
C THR A 56 0.71 21.64 -4.31
N ALA A 57 1.50 21.72 -3.23
CA ALA A 57 1.61 22.92 -2.40
C ALA A 57 2.24 24.10 -3.14
N THR A 58 3.21 23.86 -4.05
CA THR A 58 3.75 24.94 -4.89
C THR A 58 2.68 25.55 -5.79
N LEU A 59 1.79 24.70 -6.35
CA LEU A 59 0.68 25.16 -7.17
C LEU A 59 -0.37 25.93 -6.35
N SER A 60 -0.76 25.42 -5.18
CA SER A 60 -1.73 26.13 -4.34
C SER A 60 -1.19 27.49 -3.86
N GLN A 61 0.10 27.56 -3.52
CA GLN A 61 0.75 28.81 -3.13
C GLN A 61 0.89 29.78 -4.31
N ALA A 62 1.33 29.31 -5.48
CA ALA A 62 1.45 30.13 -6.68
C ALA A 62 0.10 30.71 -7.13
N VAL A 63 -1.00 29.93 -6.98
CA VAL A 63 -2.36 30.41 -7.28
C VAL A 63 -2.87 31.36 -6.20
N ALA A 64 -2.61 31.10 -4.92
CA ALA A 64 -3.03 31.99 -3.83
C ALA A 64 -2.34 33.36 -3.88
N ASN A 65 -1.12 33.43 -4.41
CA ASN A 65 -0.35 34.66 -4.55
C ASN A 65 -0.68 35.46 -5.82
N LEU A 66 -1.54 34.95 -6.71
CA LEU A 66 -1.99 35.67 -7.89
C LEU A 66 -3.05 36.70 -7.52
N GLY A 67 -2.61 37.90 -7.13
CA GLY A 67 -3.49 39.08 -6.96
C GLY A 67 -3.82 39.80 -8.26
N THR A 68 -2.95 39.68 -9.27
CA THR A 68 -3.10 40.28 -10.61
C THR A 68 -2.64 39.26 -11.67
N PRO A 69 -3.13 39.37 -12.92
CA PRO A 69 -2.63 38.55 -14.02
C PRO A 69 -1.10 38.62 -14.11
N PRO A 70 -0.39 37.49 -14.19
CA PRO A 70 1.05 37.51 -14.29
C PRO A 70 1.47 38.13 -15.63
N ALA A 71 2.51 38.96 -15.61
CA ALA A 71 3.01 39.65 -16.81
C ALA A 71 3.50 38.68 -17.89
N SER A 72 3.98 37.50 -17.47
CA SER A 72 4.33 36.41 -18.37
C SER A 72 3.93 35.06 -17.77
N LEU A 73 3.43 34.16 -18.62
CA LEU A 73 3.11 32.79 -18.25
C LEU A 73 4.38 31.96 -17.89
N PRO A 74 5.50 32.06 -18.64
CA PRO A 74 6.71 31.32 -18.33
C PRO A 74 7.27 31.62 -16.93
N ASP A 75 7.37 32.90 -16.56
CA ASP A 75 7.95 33.30 -15.25
C ASP A 75 7.08 32.80 -14.09
N TRP A 76 5.76 32.80 -14.27
CA TRP A 76 4.86 32.22 -13.28
C TRP A 76 5.01 30.69 -13.19
N LEU A 77 5.18 29.99 -14.32
CA LEU A 77 5.41 28.53 -14.33
C LEU A 77 6.74 28.15 -13.64
N GLU A 78 7.75 29.01 -13.63
CA GLU A 78 9.01 28.75 -12.92
C GLU A 78 8.83 28.63 -11.41
N THR A 79 7.84 29.31 -10.84
CA THR A 79 7.48 29.21 -9.40
C THR A 79 6.90 27.85 -9.02
N LEU A 80 6.42 27.08 -10.01
CA LEU A 80 5.87 25.74 -9.79
C LEU A 80 6.96 24.68 -9.78
N HIS A 81 6.70 23.60 -9.06
CA HIS A 81 7.53 22.40 -9.10
C HIS A 81 7.69 21.89 -10.55
N PRO A 82 8.90 21.49 -10.99
CA PRO A 82 9.18 21.09 -12.38
C PRO A 82 8.23 20.02 -12.94
N SER A 83 7.78 19.09 -12.11
CA SER A 83 6.82 18.04 -12.51
C SER A 83 5.44 18.56 -12.90
N LEU A 84 5.04 19.75 -12.42
CA LEU A 84 3.72 20.33 -12.67
C LEU A 84 3.71 21.30 -13.86
N ARG A 85 4.86 21.89 -14.21
CA ARG A 85 4.94 22.93 -15.25
C ARG A 85 4.33 22.50 -16.59
N PRO A 86 4.63 21.32 -17.15
CA PRO A 86 4.07 20.91 -18.44
C PRO A 86 2.55 20.72 -18.38
N ALA A 87 2.05 20.05 -17.33
CA ALA A 87 0.62 19.79 -17.18
C ALA A 87 -0.19 21.07 -16.95
N VAL A 88 0.35 22.02 -16.18
CA VAL A 88 -0.29 23.31 -15.91
C VAL A 88 -0.27 24.19 -17.16
N ARG A 89 0.84 24.23 -17.90
CA ARG A 89 0.93 24.93 -19.18
C ARG A 89 -0.13 24.46 -20.17
N LEU A 90 -0.23 23.14 -20.38
CA LEU A 90 -1.21 22.55 -21.29
C LEU A 90 -2.65 22.90 -20.90
N ARG A 91 -2.97 22.93 -19.60
CA ARG A 91 -4.29 23.36 -19.11
C ARG A 91 -4.58 24.82 -19.39
N ILE A 92 -3.59 25.70 -19.22
CA ILE A 92 -3.75 27.14 -19.49
C ILE A 92 -3.91 27.39 -21.00
N GLU A 93 -3.22 26.61 -21.83
CA GLU A 93 -3.36 26.63 -23.29
C GLU A 93 -4.66 25.96 -23.79
N GLY A 94 -5.57 25.56 -22.89
CA GLY A 94 -6.88 25.00 -23.23
C GLY A 94 -6.87 23.50 -23.56
N GLN A 95 -5.74 22.82 -23.40
CA GLN A 95 -5.66 21.37 -23.60
C GLN A 95 -6.13 20.62 -22.34
N ARG A 96 -6.86 19.52 -22.55
CA ARG A 96 -7.29 18.62 -21.46
C ARG A 96 -6.12 17.75 -20.99
N ALA A 97 -5.21 18.32 -20.21
CA ALA A 97 -4.17 17.56 -19.53
C ALA A 97 -4.63 17.18 -18.10
N ALA A 98 -4.46 15.92 -17.72
CA ALA A 98 -4.55 15.53 -16.31
C ALA A 98 -3.34 16.07 -15.56
N LEU A 99 -3.54 16.52 -14.32
CA LEU A 99 -2.40 16.77 -13.42
C LEU A 99 -1.72 15.41 -13.15
N PRO A 100 -0.39 15.36 -13.05
CA PRO A 100 0.31 14.12 -12.75
C PRO A 100 -0.15 13.62 -11.38
N GLY A 101 -0.80 12.46 -11.33
CA GLY A 101 -1.17 11.79 -10.08
C GLY A 101 -0.01 10.98 -9.50
N PRO A 102 -0.14 10.45 -8.27
CA PRO A 102 0.80 9.48 -7.72
C PRO A 102 0.86 8.24 -8.63
N ALA A 103 2.03 7.98 -9.22
CA ALA A 103 2.19 6.94 -10.23
C ALA A 103 2.48 5.56 -9.61
N MET A 104 3.16 5.51 -8.47
CA MET A 104 3.57 4.27 -7.79
C MET A 104 2.52 3.78 -6.79
N THR A 105 1.64 4.66 -6.30
CA THR A 105 0.64 4.30 -5.30
C THR A 105 -0.25 3.11 -5.70
N PRO A 106 -0.77 3.01 -6.94
CA PRO A 106 -1.55 1.84 -7.37
C PRO A 106 -0.72 0.55 -7.38
N TYR A 107 0.54 0.62 -7.81
CA TYR A 107 1.43 -0.54 -7.84
C TYR A 107 1.82 -1.00 -6.44
N LEU A 108 2.10 -0.06 -5.53
CA LEU A 108 2.41 -0.34 -4.14
C LEU A 108 1.20 -0.95 -3.42
N ALA A 109 -0.01 -0.44 -3.68
CA ALA A 109 -1.24 -1.02 -3.15
C ALA A 109 -1.43 -2.46 -3.63
N GLY A 110 -1.32 -2.69 -4.95
CA GLY A 110 -1.44 -4.04 -5.53
C GLY A 110 -0.39 -5.01 -4.99
N LEU A 111 0.86 -4.56 -4.85
CA LEU A 111 1.95 -5.36 -4.32
C LEU A 111 1.73 -5.70 -2.83
N LEU A 112 1.29 -4.74 -2.02
CA LEU A 112 0.98 -4.96 -0.61
C LEU A 112 -0.17 -5.95 -0.44
N VAL A 113 -1.21 -5.87 -1.29
CA VAL A 113 -2.31 -6.84 -1.28
C VAL A 113 -1.82 -8.24 -1.66
N LEU A 114 -1.03 -8.35 -2.72
CA LEU A 114 -0.48 -9.63 -3.16
C LEU A 114 0.43 -10.24 -2.09
N LEU A 115 1.22 -9.41 -1.40
CA LEU A 115 2.07 -9.83 -0.29
C LEU A 115 1.25 -10.28 0.94
N GLY A 116 0.12 -9.62 1.22
CA GLY A 116 -0.83 -10.04 2.25
C GLY A 116 -1.50 -11.39 1.95
N MET A 117 -1.91 -11.60 0.69
CA MET A 117 -2.42 -12.90 0.24
C MET A 117 -1.36 -13.99 0.37
N LEU A 118 -0.12 -13.72 -0.05
CA LEU A 118 1.00 -14.65 0.07
C LEU A 118 1.28 -15.00 1.54
N GLY A 119 1.24 -14.01 2.44
CA GLY A 119 1.40 -14.23 3.88
C GLY A 119 0.32 -15.16 4.46
N THR A 120 -0.93 -14.96 4.07
CA THR A 120 -2.06 -15.83 4.48
C THR A 120 -1.88 -17.25 3.96
N PHE A 121 -1.46 -17.39 2.70
CA PHE A 121 -1.16 -18.68 2.08
C PHE A 121 -0.04 -19.42 2.83
N LEU A 122 1.09 -18.75 3.10
CA LEU A 122 2.21 -19.34 3.85
C LEU A 122 1.80 -19.74 5.26
N GLY A 123 1.04 -18.91 5.97
CA GLY A 123 0.54 -19.24 7.31
C GLY A 123 -0.30 -20.51 7.34
N MET A 124 -1.13 -20.71 6.31
CA MET A 124 -1.90 -21.94 6.15
C MET A 124 -1.01 -23.14 5.85
N VAL A 125 0.00 -23.02 4.97
CA VAL A 125 0.93 -24.11 4.67
C VAL A 125 1.69 -24.56 5.94
N VAL A 126 2.11 -23.61 6.78
CA VAL A 126 2.75 -23.92 8.07
C VAL A 126 1.78 -24.62 9.02
N THR A 127 0.53 -24.15 9.09
CA THR A 127 -0.52 -24.76 9.94
C THR A 127 -0.86 -26.18 9.48
N LEU A 128 -0.93 -26.41 8.17
CA LEU A 128 -1.16 -27.72 7.57
C LEU A 128 0.00 -28.69 7.86
N ASN A 129 1.25 -28.23 7.72
CA ASN A 129 2.41 -29.02 8.09
C ASN A 129 2.44 -29.38 9.58
N GLY A 130 2.10 -28.43 10.47
CA GLY A 130 2.01 -28.69 11.90
C GLY A 130 0.91 -29.69 12.26
N THR A 131 -0.25 -29.57 11.60
CA THR A 131 -1.38 -30.49 11.78
C THR A 131 -1.05 -31.88 11.23
N GLY A 132 -0.40 -31.96 10.07
CA GLY A 132 0.08 -33.21 9.47
C GLY A 132 1.13 -33.91 10.34
N ALA A 133 2.06 -33.16 10.94
CA ALA A 133 3.03 -33.70 11.89
C ALA A 133 2.36 -34.25 13.16
N ALA A 134 1.32 -33.58 13.66
CA ALA A 134 0.52 -34.06 14.80
C ALA A 134 -0.30 -35.32 14.45
N LEU A 135 -0.81 -35.41 13.22
CA LEU A 135 -1.60 -36.54 12.72
C LEU A 135 -0.77 -37.74 12.28
N ALA A 136 0.52 -37.57 11.96
CA ALA A 136 1.42 -38.65 11.54
C ALA A 136 1.56 -39.77 12.60
N GLY A 137 1.18 -39.51 13.85
CA GLY A 137 1.07 -40.52 14.92
C GLY A 137 -0.29 -41.22 15.04
N THR A 138 -1.27 -40.90 14.20
CA THR A 138 -2.68 -41.35 14.33
C THR A 138 -3.11 -42.16 13.10
N THR A 139 -3.66 -43.36 13.28
CA THR A 139 -4.09 -44.28 12.20
C THR A 139 -5.48 -43.97 11.62
N ASP A 140 -6.11 -42.87 12.02
CA ASP A 140 -7.47 -42.51 11.59
C ASP A 140 -7.46 -41.69 10.28
N LEU A 141 -7.78 -42.37 9.17
CA LEU A 141 -7.92 -41.78 7.83
C LEU A 141 -9.02 -40.70 7.75
N GLN A 142 -10.03 -40.76 8.62
CA GLN A 142 -11.15 -39.82 8.64
C GLN A 142 -10.77 -38.49 9.33
N ALA A 143 -9.90 -38.58 10.34
CA ALA A 143 -9.27 -37.41 10.97
C ALA A 143 -8.35 -36.67 9.98
N MET A 144 -7.58 -37.37 9.15
CA MET A 144 -6.76 -36.75 8.10
C MET A 144 -7.60 -36.00 7.05
N ARG A 145 -8.69 -36.61 6.56
CA ARG A 145 -9.56 -35.98 5.54
C ARG A 145 -10.27 -34.73 6.05
N SER A 146 -10.75 -34.75 7.29
CA SER A 146 -11.43 -33.61 7.90
C SER A 146 -10.45 -32.47 8.21
N ALA A 147 -9.26 -32.79 8.72
CA ALA A 147 -8.21 -31.80 9.01
C ALA A 147 -7.69 -31.07 7.76
N LEU A 148 -7.68 -31.73 6.59
CA LEU A 148 -7.20 -31.13 5.34
C LEU A 148 -8.28 -30.34 4.57
N SER A 149 -9.57 -30.62 4.77
CA SER A 149 -10.64 -29.99 3.98
C SER A 149 -11.04 -28.60 4.48
N GLN A 150 -10.94 -28.34 5.78
CA GLN A 150 -11.25 -27.05 6.41
C GLN A 150 -10.30 -25.91 5.94
N PRO A 151 -8.97 -26.10 5.91
CA PRO A 151 -8.04 -25.06 5.43
C PRO A 151 -8.23 -24.75 3.93
N VAL A 152 -8.49 -25.76 3.11
CA VAL A 152 -8.71 -25.59 1.66
C VAL A 152 -9.94 -24.73 1.37
N GLN A 153 -11.02 -24.88 2.14
CA GLN A 153 -12.20 -24.02 2.02
C GLN A 153 -11.92 -22.58 2.46
N GLY A 154 -11.16 -22.39 3.53
CA GLY A 154 -10.73 -21.06 3.99
C GLY A 154 -9.87 -20.32 2.97
N LEU A 155 -9.07 -21.06 2.19
CA LEU A 155 -8.19 -20.52 1.15
C LEU A 155 -8.97 -19.85 0.01
N GLY A 156 -10.05 -20.46 -0.47
CA GLY A 156 -10.91 -19.88 -1.51
C GLY A 156 -11.56 -18.56 -1.08
N LEU A 157 -12.01 -18.48 0.18
CA LEU A 157 -12.63 -17.27 0.75
C LEU A 157 -11.61 -16.13 0.95
N ALA A 158 -10.43 -16.45 1.47
CA ALA A 158 -9.36 -15.47 1.68
C ALA A 158 -8.83 -14.90 0.35
N PHE A 159 -8.63 -15.74 -0.66
CA PHE A 159 -8.26 -15.28 -2.01
C PHE A 159 -9.37 -14.45 -2.66
N GLY A 160 -10.63 -14.92 -2.58
CA GLY A 160 -11.77 -14.21 -3.19
C GLY A 160 -11.99 -12.82 -2.61
N THR A 161 -11.87 -12.67 -1.28
CA THR A 161 -12.00 -11.36 -0.61
C THR A 161 -10.84 -10.41 -0.93
N SER A 162 -9.60 -10.91 -1.06
CA SER A 162 -8.49 -10.07 -1.52
C SER A 162 -8.62 -9.63 -2.98
N VAL A 163 -9.07 -10.48 -3.90
CA VAL A 163 -9.31 -10.10 -5.31
C VAL A 163 -10.44 -9.07 -5.41
N ALA A 164 -11.54 -9.28 -4.68
CA ALA A 164 -12.64 -8.32 -4.61
C ALA A 164 -12.18 -6.94 -4.08
N GLY A 165 -11.26 -6.92 -3.10
CA GLY A 165 -10.68 -5.69 -2.56
C GLY A 165 -9.76 -4.93 -3.52
N VAL A 166 -9.13 -5.60 -4.50
CA VAL A 166 -8.32 -4.94 -5.54
C VAL A 166 -9.20 -4.37 -6.66
N ALA A 167 -10.37 -4.95 -6.89
CA ALA A 167 -11.29 -4.55 -7.96
C ALA A 167 -12.25 -3.41 -7.58
N ALA A 168 -12.31 -3.02 -6.31
CA ALA A 168 -13.16 -1.94 -5.77
C ALA A 168 -12.44 -0.60 -5.74
#